data_AF-A0AAE5BSY5-F1
#
_entry.id   AF-A0AAE5BSY5-F1
#
_cell.length_a   1.000
_cell.length_b   1.000
_cell.length_c   1.000
_cell.angle_alpha   90.00
_cell.angle_beta   90.00
_cell.angle_gamma   90.00
#
_symmetry.space_group_name_H-M   'P 1'
#
loop_
_entity.id
_entity.type
_entity.pdbx_description
1 polymer ?
#
loop_
_entity_poly.entity_id
_entity_poly.type
_entity_poly.pdbx_seq_one_letter_code
_entity_poly.pdbx_strand_id
1 'polypeptide(L)' 'MRPSSDLSAALLAELRPDRIVLPLFTGSCDAMTVVEQLEALRYAGKIVVIAPPLPKPTLVERELRGAGPGDRLTLVTP' A
#
# COMPACT_ATOMS: atom_id res chain seq x y z
N MET A 1 11.24 -12.63 4.37
CA MET A 1 11.02 -11.69 3.26
C MET A 1 10.79 -10.32 3.86
N ARG A 2 11.74 -9.39 3.74
CA ARG A 2 11.48 -7.98 4.07
C ARG A 2 10.61 -7.44 2.92
N PRO A 3 9.42 -6.88 3.16
CA PRO A 3 8.48 -6.56 2.07
C PRO A 3 8.96 -5.49 1.10
N SER A 4 9.94 -4.69 1.51
CA SER A 4 10.35 -3.46 0.83
C SER A 4 11.65 -3.55 0.04
N SER A 5 12.44 -4.62 0.18
CA SER A 5 13.78 -4.66 -0.46
C SER A 5 13.74 -4.74 -1.99
N ASP A 6 12.64 -5.26 -2.55
CA ASP A 6 12.56 -5.57 -3.98
C ASP A 6 11.68 -4.56 -4.74
N LEU A 7 10.93 -3.71 -4.03
CA LEU A 7 10.13 -2.65 -4.64
C LEU A 7 11.05 -1.55 -5.15
N SER A 8 11.19 -1.45 -6.47
CA SER A 8 12.08 -0.50 -7.13
C SER A 8 11.40 0.16 -8.34
N ALA A 9 11.94 1.30 -8.76
CA ALA A 9 11.51 1.95 -10.00
C ALA A 9 11.65 1.02 -11.22
N ALA A 10 12.70 0.20 -11.25
CA ALA A 10 12.94 -0.76 -12.33
C ALA A 10 11.81 -1.80 -12.41
N LEU A 11 11.45 -2.39 -11.26
CA LEU A 11 10.35 -3.36 -11.19
C LEU A 11 9.00 -2.74 -11.62
N LEU A 12 8.72 -1.51 -11.17
CA LEU A 12 7.49 -0.80 -11.55
C LEU A 12 7.46 -0.48 -13.06
N ALA A 13 8.60 -0.10 -13.64
CA ALA A 13 8.71 0.21 -15.06
C ALA A 13 8.59 -1.04 -15.96
N GLU A 14 9.08 -2.18 -15.46
CA GLU A 14 9.00 -3.48 -16.12
C GLU A 14 7.56 -4.02 -16.09
N LEU A 15 6.95 -4.10 -14.91
CA LEU A 15 5.63 -4.72 -14.73
C LEU A 15 4.48 -3.79 -15.14
N ARG A 16 4.69 -2.47 -15.06
CA ARG A 16 3.67 -1.43 -15.30
C ARG A 16 2.31 -1.74 -14.67
N PRO A 17 2.27 -2.02 -13.35
CA PRO A 17 1.02 -2.39 -12.72
C PRO A 17 0.06 -1.18 -12.66
N ASP A 18 -1.21 -1.40 -13.00
CA ASP A 18 -2.26 -0.40 -12.76
C ASP A 18 -2.77 -0.42 -11.31
N ARG A 19 -2.48 -1.51 -10.59
CA ARG A 19 -2.88 -1.73 -9.19
C ARG A 19 -1.84 -2.53 -8.42
N ILE A 20 -1.60 -2.14 -7.17
CA ILE A 20 -0.79 -2.88 -6.19
C ILE A 20 -1.67 -3.29 -5.02
N VAL A 21 -1.51 -4.52 -4.55
CA VAL A 21 -2.29 -5.09 -3.44
C VAL A 21 -1.36 -5.40 -2.27
N LEU A 22 -1.70 -4.92 -1.07
CA LEU A 22 -0.88 -5.02 0.13
C LEU A 22 -1.67 -5.68 1.28
N PRO A 23 -1.11 -6.67 1.99
CA PRO A 23 -1.76 -7.27 3.14
C PRO A 23 -1.47 -6.51 4.45
N LEU A 24 -2.48 -6.35 5.31
CA LEU A 24 -2.38 -5.97 6.72
C LEU A 24 -2.72 -7.15 7.65
N PHE A 25 -2.31 -8.36 7.25
CA PHE A 25 -2.57 -9.59 8.01
C PHE A 25 -1.43 -9.98 8.94
N THR A 26 -0.22 -9.46 8.70
CA THR A 26 1.01 -9.92 9.36
C THR A 26 1.92 -8.75 9.69
N GLY A 27 2.65 -8.83 10.80
CA GLY A 27 3.67 -7.83 11.14
C GLY A 27 4.89 -7.82 10.21
N SER A 28 4.96 -8.77 9.26
CA SER A 28 6.00 -8.76 8.24
C SER A 28 5.78 -7.65 7.22
N CYS A 29 4.53 -7.26 6.91
CA CYS A 29 4.20 -6.24 5.92
C CYS A 29 3.63 -4.99 6.61
N ASP A 30 4.41 -3.91 6.58
CA ASP A 30 3.94 -2.61 7.00
C ASP A 30 3.42 -1.85 5.77
N ALA A 31 2.10 -1.75 5.64
CA ALA A 31 1.47 -1.05 4.53
C ALA A 31 1.84 0.44 4.49
N MET A 32 2.14 1.07 5.64
CA MET A 32 2.56 2.47 5.68
C MET A 32 3.91 2.63 4.98
N THR A 33 4.91 1.83 5.38
CA THR A 33 6.24 1.83 4.77
C THR A 33 6.16 1.60 3.26
N VAL A 34 5.31 0.66 2.80
CA VAL A 34 5.17 0.40 1.36
C VAL A 34 4.49 1.55 0.63
N VAL A 35 3.47 2.17 1.23
CA VAL A 35 2.80 3.36 0.66
C VAL A 35 3.80 4.51 0.49
N GLU A 36 4.58 4.83 1.52
CA GLU A 36 5.61 5.88 1.47
C GLU A 36 6.64 5.60 0.38
N GLN A 37 7.07 4.34 0.22
CA GLN A 37 7.98 3.94 -0.84
C GLN A 37 7.35 4.10 -2.24
N LEU A 38 6.07 3.77 -2.42
CA LEU A 38 5.36 3.97 -3.68
C LEU A 38 5.21 5.46 -4.03
N GLU A 39 4.94 6.32 -3.04
CA GLU A 39 4.92 7.77 -3.25
C GLU A 39 6.30 8.30 -3.63
N ALA A 40 7.36 7.85 -2.95
CA ALA A 40 8.74 8.23 -3.28
C ALA A 40 9.13 7.80 -4.70
N LEU A 41 8.63 6.65 -5.17
CA LEU A 41 8.80 6.15 -6.53
C LEU A 41 7.83 6.78 -7.55
N ARG A 42 6.97 7.72 -7.12
CA ARG A 42 5.94 8.39 -7.94
C ARG A 42 4.99 7.42 -8.64
N TYR A 43 4.73 6.28 -8.00
CA TYR A 43 3.73 5.34 -8.49
C TYR A 43 2.35 6.00 -8.49
N ALA A 44 1.72 6.11 -9.66
CA ALA A 44 0.44 6.81 -9.83
C ALA A 44 -0.78 5.87 -9.92
N GLY A 45 -0.56 4.55 -9.86
CA GLY A 45 -1.63 3.56 -9.93
C GLY A 45 -2.43 3.44 -8.64
N LYS A 46 -3.38 2.50 -8.63
CA LYS A 46 -4.24 2.23 -7.47
C LYS A 46 -3.51 1.38 -6.44
N ILE A 47 -3.83 1.61 -5.16
CA ILE A 47 -3.32 0.85 -4.02
C ILE A 47 -4.51 0.24 -3.30
N VAL A 48 -4.51 -1.07 -3.15
CA VAL A 48 -5.54 -1.80 -2.40
C VAL A 48 -4.89 -2.44 -1.19
N VAL A 49 -5.34 -2.05 -0.02
CA VAL A 49 -4.87 -2.64 1.23
C VAL A 49 -5.94 -3.62 1.70
N ILE A 50 -5.58 -4.90 1.86
CA ILE A 50 -6.49 -5.93 2.35
C ILE A 50 -6.16 -6.19 3.81
N ALA A 51 -7.14 -6.06 4.69
CA ALA A 51 -6.97 -6.20 6.13
C ALA A 51 -8.03 -7.15 6.73
N PRO A 52 -7.74 -7.81 7.87
CA PRO A 52 -8.79 -8.47 8.65
C PRO A 52 -9.76 -7.43 9.24
N PRO A 53 -10.86 -7.82 9.89
CA PRO A 53 -11.70 -6.88 10.62
C PRO A 53 -10.86 -6.03 11.59
N LEU A 54 -10.84 -4.72 11.36
CA LEU A 54 -10.08 -3.78 12.16
C LEU A 54 -11.00 -3.13 13.21
N PRO A 55 -10.48 -2.80 14.40
CA PRO A 55 -11.28 -2.12 15.43
C PRO A 55 -11.72 -0.71 15.01
N LYS A 56 -10.95 -0.03 14.15
CA LYS A 56 -11.24 1.32 13.62
C LYS A 56 -10.77 1.45 12.15
N PRO A 57 -11.45 0.79 11.20
CA PRO A 57 -10.98 0.71 9.81
C PRO A 57 -10.88 2.08 9.14
N THR A 58 -11.80 2.99 9.43
CA THR A 58 -11.80 4.36 8.90
C THR A 58 -10.60 5.19 9.36
N LEU A 59 -10.10 4.96 10.58
CA LEU A 59 -8.90 5.62 11.09
C LEU A 59 -7.66 5.12 10.35
N VAL A 60 -7.55 3.80 10.17
CA VAL A 60 -6.44 3.17 9.44
C VAL A 60 -6.43 3.62 7.98
N GLU A 61 -7.58 3.62 7.32
CA GLU A 61 -7.69 4.11 5.95
C GLU A 61 -7.29 5.59 5.84
N ARG A 62 -7.74 6.43 6.77
CA ARG A 62 -7.37 7.85 6.79
C ARG A 62 -5.86 8.05 6.96
N GLU A 63 -5.21 7.30 7.85
CA GLU A 63 -3.76 7.37 8.05
C GLU A 63 -3.01 6.96 6.78
N LEU A 64 -3.38 5.84 6.17
CA LEU A 64 -2.76 5.36 4.93
C LEU A 64 -2.96 6.33 3.76
N ARG A 65 -4.15 6.91 3.61
CA ARG A 65 -4.41 7.95 2.60
C ARG A 65 -3.59 9.21 2.87
N GLY A 66 -3.43 9.57 4.14
CA GLY A 66 -2.67 10.74 4.61
C GLY A 66 -1.17 10.66 4.32
N ALA A 67 -0.62 9.48 4.09
CA ALA A 67 0.79 9.30 3.71
C ALA A 67 1.12 9.72 2.27
N GLY A 68 0.12 10.15 1.48
CA GLY A 68 0.29 10.66 0.12
C GLY A 68 -0.67 10.11 -0.94
N PRO A 69 -1.08 8.82 -0.96
CA PRO A 69 -1.81 8.28 -2.10
C PRO A 69 -3.24 8.83 -2.24
N GLY A 70 -3.81 9.41 -1.18
CA GLY A 70 -5.14 9.99 -1.19
C GLY A 70 -6.19 9.01 -1.73
N ASP A 71 -6.99 9.43 -2.71
CA ASP A 71 -8.07 8.63 -3.30
C ASP A 71 -7.60 7.48 -4.20
N ARG A 72 -6.29 7.31 -4.38
CA ARG A 72 -5.74 6.11 -5.04
C ARG A 72 -5.71 4.90 -4.13
N LEU A 73 -5.80 5.09 -2.81
CA LEU A 73 -5.80 4.02 -1.83
C LEU A 73 -7.21 3.62 -1.42
N THR A 74 -7.46 2.32 -1.33
CA THR A 74 -8.70 1.76 -0.79
C THR A 74 -8.37 0.67 0.21
N LEU A 75 -8.99 0.73 1.39
CA LEU A 75 -8.92 -0.33 2.39
C LEU A 75 -10.09 -1.31 2.18
N VAL A 76 -9.78 -2.60 2.06
CA VAL A 76 -10.75 -3.68 1.92
C VAL A 76 -10.67 -4.58 3.15
N THR A 77 -11.78 -4.68 3.88
CA THR A 77 -11.98 -5.65 4.96
C THR A 77 -13.10 -6.62 4.57
N PRO A 78 -13.07 -7.89 5.01
CA PRO A 78 -14.21 -8.78 4.90
C PRO A 78 -15.44 -8.27 5.65
#